data_AF-A0A4Q3KUE3-F1
#
_entry.id   AF-A0A4Q3KUE3-F1
#
_cell.length_a   1.000
_cell.length_b   1.000
_cell.length_c   1.000
_cell.angle_alpha   90.00
_cell.angle_beta   90.00
_cell.angle_gamma   90.00
#
_symmetry.space_group_name_H-M   'P 1'
#
loop_
_entity.id
_entity.type
_entity.pdbx_description
1 polymer ?
#
loop_
_entity_poly.entity_id
_entity_poly.type
_entity_poly.pdbx_seq_one_letter_code
_entity_poly.pdbx_strand_id
1 'polypeptide(L)'
;EADTVLEQGFGTGWQDRLRGFSPTELAAMAVLLDYVRAAFGRLPEQLPTPRRTVMSDTVQVDVPTLRGLEVLTSASGRAGSLLSVIDRTVTSAGARLLARQLAAPLTSPQQIERRLAMVRFLVANPQIRSSCREGLGAMPDTLRACGRLSLGKSSPRDLAAVRDGLERAAAVAIRLRTSNTLPPGLSSAARELAAAAEGACAAVAGSLHRALAIELPATIKEPGFVADGYATRLDDARRAAARAKEGIEELQGRYVAQTGVKSLRIRVNTLVGYHVEVPAAQAKALGEGFTLRQGLASSTRFSTTKLDALAVQLEEASSRVASAEQAVFTELSHAVLGIRETLSRVAHASAALDLVAGLAQAAAEGLWVEPELVEGPVLDIEGGRHPVAERLLDEQGRSFVPNDCRMGEGNRIWLLTGPNMAGKSTFLRQVAL
;
A
#
# COMPACT_ATOMS: atom_id res chain seq x y z
N GLU A 1 16.95 28.15 11.05
CA GLU A 1 16.32 27.58 9.84
C GLU A 1 16.00 26.09 10.00
N ALA A 2 16.98 25.25 10.35
CA ALA A 2 16.76 23.82 10.61
C ALA A 2 15.68 23.53 11.67
N ASP A 3 15.75 24.19 12.83
CA ASP A 3 14.77 24.04 13.91
C ASP A 3 13.33 24.36 13.48
N THR A 4 13.16 25.39 12.64
CA THR A 4 11.85 25.78 12.10
C THR A 4 11.28 24.69 11.19
N VAL A 5 12.11 24.06 10.35
CA VAL A 5 11.67 22.96 9.47
C VAL A 5 11.34 21.71 10.30
N LEU A 6 12.12 21.41 11.34
CA LEU A 6 11.88 20.30 12.25
C LEU A 6 10.58 20.49 13.06
N GLU A 7 10.32 21.70 13.54
CA GLU A 7 9.07 22.05 14.22
C GLU A 7 7.86 21.93 13.29
N GLN A 8 7.98 22.39 12.04
CA GLN A 8 6.91 22.21 11.03
C GLN A 8 6.64 20.74 10.71
N GLY A 9 7.68 19.88 10.70
CA GLY A 9 7.53 18.46 10.40
C GLY A 9 7.02 17.62 11.58
N PHE A 10 7.52 17.87 12.79
CA PHE A 10 7.28 17.03 13.96
C PHE A 10 6.42 17.67 15.06
N GLY A 11 6.05 18.95 14.90
CA GLY A 11 5.20 19.71 15.83
C GLY A 11 5.97 20.45 16.92
N THR A 12 5.23 21.19 17.76
CA THR A 12 5.75 22.09 18.82
C THR A 12 6.51 21.38 19.96
N GLY A 13 6.60 20.06 19.94
CA GLY A 13 7.37 19.22 20.88
C GLY A 13 8.43 18.34 20.19
N TRP A 14 8.93 18.77 19.02
CA TRP A 14 9.85 17.97 18.22
C TRP A 14 11.15 17.62 18.96
N GLN A 15 11.62 18.48 19.87
CA GLN A 15 12.86 18.27 20.62
C GLN A 15 12.80 17.00 21.50
N ASP A 16 11.65 16.73 22.11
CA ASP A 16 11.44 15.50 22.89
C ASP A 16 11.34 14.27 21.98
N ARG A 17 10.67 14.41 20.83
CA ARG A 17 10.54 13.32 19.84
C ARG A 17 11.87 12.94 19.21
N LEU A 18 12.73 13.93 18.99
CA LEU A 18 14.07 13.77 18.41
C LEU A 18 15.15 13.78 19.49
N ARG A 19 14.79 13.50 20.74
CA ARG A 19 15.76 13.44 21.82
C ARG A 19 16.78 12.34 21.54
N GLY A 20 18.05 12.71 21.67
CA GLY A 20 19.17 11.81 21.49
C GLY A 20 19.86 11.93 20.14
N PHE A 21 19.22 12.50 19.10
CA PHE A 21 19.85 12.76 17.80
C PHE A 21 20.97 13.83 17.91
N SER A 22 22.04 13.68 17.12
CA SER A 22 23.16 14.61 17.10
C SER A 22 22.81 15.87 16.29
N PRO A 23 23.53 16.99 16.47
CA PRO A 23 23.31 18.19 15.67
C PRO A 23 23.44 17.95 14.15
N THR A 24 24.36 17.07 13.73
CA THR A 24 24.54 16.70 12.32
C THR A 24 23.39 15.86 11.77
N GLU A 25 22.87 14.92 12.58
CA GLU A 25 21.68 14.14 12.20
C GLU A 25 20.44 15.03 12.09
N LEU A 26 20.24 15.96 13.03
CA LEU A 26 19.14 16.92 13.00
C LEU A 26 19.21 17.84 11.78
N ALA A 27 20.41 18.33 11.44
CA ALA A 27 20.62 19.12 10.23
C ALA A 27 20.30 18.33 8.95
N ALA A 28 20.76 17.07 8.87
CA ALA A 28 20.46 16.19 7.74
C ALA A 28 18.95 15.91 7.61
N MET A 29 18.25 15.71 8.73
CA MET A 29 16.79 15.57 8.75
C MET A 29 16.09 16.84 8.26
N ALA A 30 16.52 18.01 8.72
CA ALA A 30 15.95 19.28 8.28
C ALA A 30 16.09 19.49 6.77
N VAL A 31 17.27 19.19 6.19
CA VAL A 31 17.50 19.27 4.74
C VAL A 31 16.60 18.30 3.97
N LEU A 32 16.43 17.07 4.46
CA LEU A 32 15.52 16.09 3.86
C LEU A 32 14.06 16.57 3.88
N LEU A 33 13.61 17.11 5.00
CA LEU A 33 12.26 17.65 5.13
C LEU A 33 12.05 18.85 4.22
N ASP A 34 13.03 19.75 4.13
CA ASP A 34 12.93 20.89 3.25
C ASP A 34 12.85 20.48 1.77
N TYR A 35 13.63 19.47 1.37
CA TYR A 35 13.53 18.88 0.04
C TYR A 35 12.12 18.29 -0.21
N VAL A 36 11.56 17.55 0.75
CA VAL A 36 10.18 17.02 0.64
C VAL A 36 9.17 18.16 0.51
N ARG A 37 9.29 19.20 1.33
CA ARG A 37 8.43 20.40 1.26
C ARG A 37 8.52 21.07 -0.11
N ALA A 38 9.73 21.25 -0.65
CA ALA A 38 9.95 21.83 -1.96
C ALA A 38 9.38 20.96 -3.10
N ALA A 39 9.56 19.64 -3.03
CA ALA A 39 9.11 18.72 -4.07
C ALA A 39 7.57 18.53 -4.10
N PHE A 40 6.92 18.58 -2.94
CA PHE A 40 5.49 18.29 -2.80
C PHE A 40 4.63 19.50 -2.44
N GLY A 41 5.22 20.68 -2.23
CA GLY A 41 4.56 21.92 -1.83
C GLY A 41 4.11 21.97 -0.37
N ARG A 42 4.23 20.87 0.38
CA ARG A 42 3.90 20.76 1.80
C ARG A 42 4.62 19.58 2.46
N LEU A 43 4.72 19.63 3.78
CA LEU A 43 5.16 18.48 4.57
C LEU A 43 4.00 17.50 4.78
N PRO A 44 4.28 16.18 4.87
CA PRO A 44 3.27 15.20 5.25
C PRO A 44 2.73 15.48 6.65
N GLU A 45 1.42 15.35 6.84
CA GLU A 45 0.84 15.45 8.17
C GLU A 45 1.30 14.28 9.06
N GLN A 46 1.60 14.57 10.32
CA GLN A 46 1.95 13.59 11.36
C GLN A 46 3.11 12.65 10.98
N LEU A 47 4.28 13.21 10.63
CA LEU A 47 5.48 12.43 10.31
C LEU A 47 5.83 11.42 11.42
N PRO A 48 6.25 10.19 11.05
CA PRO A 48 6.65 9.20 12.03
C PRO A 48 7.96 9.63 12.71
N THR A 49 8.11 9.29 13.99
CA THR A 49 9.35 9.53 14.72
C THR A 49 10.50 8.74 14.10
N PRO A 50 11.60 9.41 13.70
CA PRO A 50 12.76 8.73 13.14
C PRO A 50 13.41 7.83 14.18
N ARG A 51 14.02 6.73 13.72
CA ARG A 51 14.75 5.78 14.56
C ARG A 51 16.19 5.66 14.08
N ARG A 52 17.13 5.70 15.02
CA ARG A 52 18.54 5.40 14.72
C ARG A 52 18.68 3.93 14.37
N THR A 53 19.45 3.66 13.33
CA THR A 53 19.92 2.31 12.99
C THR A 53 21.39 2.25 13.36
N VAL A 54 21.77 1.30 14.22
CA VAL A 54 23.17 1.15 14.65
C VAL A 54 23.89 0.26 13.65
N MET A 55 25.03 0.72 13.11
CA MET A 55 25.77 -0.01 12.07
C MET A 55 26.34 -1.35 12.53
N SER A 56 26.47 -1.59 13.83
CA SER A 56 26.97 -2.85 14.40
C SER A 56 25.97 -4.00 14.33
N ASP A 57 24.68 -3.70 14.13
CA ASP A 57 23.60 -4.71 14.17
C ASP A 57 23.49 -5.49 12.86
N THR A 58 24.23 -5.07 11.83
CA THR A 58 24.21 -5.66 10.50
C THR A 58 25.61 -5.80 9.91
N VAL A 59 25.83 -6.85 9.13
CA VAL A 59 27.06 -7.06 8.38
C VAL A 59 27.22 -5.91 7.38
N GLN A 60 28.37 -5.25 7.41
CA GLN A 60 28.70 -4.22 6.44
C GLN A 60 29.15 -4.86 5.14
N VAL A 61 28.30 -4.76 4.12
CA VAL A 61 28.62 -5.22 2.77
C VAL A 61 28.71 -4.00 1.87
N ASP A 62 29.85 -3.84 1.21
CA ASP A 62 30.04 -2.72 0.28
C ASP A 62 29.22 -2.94 -1.01
N VAL A 63 28.93 -1.83 -1.71
CA VAL A 63 28.11 -1.87 -2.93
C VAL A 63 28.72 -2.77 -4.02
N PRO A 64 30.05 -2.77 -4.26
CA PRO A 64 30.68 -3.71 -5.18
C PRO A 64 30.43 -5.18 -4.82
N THR A 65 30.51 -5.57 -3.54
CA THR A 65 30.22 -6.96 -3.13
C THR A 65 28.75 -7.31 -3.35
N LEU A 66 27.80 -6.45 -2.96
CA LEU A 66 26.37 -6.69 -3.22
C LEU A 66 26.05 -6.86 -4.71
N ARG A 67 26.71 -6.08 -5.58
CA ARG A 67 26.58 -6.21 -7.04
C ARG A 67 27.27 -7.48 -7.56
N GLY A 68 28.47 -7.79 -7.06
CA GLY A 68 29.24 -8.96 -7.47
C GLY A 68 28.59 -10.30 -7.07
N LEU A 69 27.84 -10.29 -5.97
CA LEU A 69 27.01 -11.40 -5.50
C LEU A 69 25.61 -11.42 -6.14
N GLU A 70 25.25 -10.41 -6.93
CA GLU A 70 23.95 -10.28 -7.60
C GLU A 70 22.75 -10.45 -6.63
N VAL A 71 22.87 -9.88 -5.42
CA VAL A 71 21.91 -10.10 -4.32
C VAL A 71 20.50 -9.62 -4.67
N LEU A 72 20.39 -8.38 -5.15
CA LEU A 72 19.10 -7.74 -5.45
C LEU A 72 18.76 -7.79 -6.94
N THR A 73 19.77 -7.60 -7.78
CA THR A 73 19.67 -7.54 -9.25
C THR A 73 20.91 -8.17 -9.86
N SER A 74 20.73 -8.88 -10.97
CA SER A 74 21.80 -9.43 -11.79
C SER A 74 22.02 -8.60 -13.06
N ALA A 75 23.05 -8.93 -13.84
CA ALA A 75 23.27 -8.34 -15.16
C ALA A 75 22.10 -8.56 -16.13
N SER A 76 21.33 -9.65 -15.99
CA SER A 76 20.14 -9.96 -16.78
C SER A 76 18.84 -9.40 -16.17
N GLY A 77 18.95 -8.56 -15.14
CA GLY A 77 17.82 -7.95 -14.43
C GLY A 77 17.49 -8.68 -13.13
N ARG A 78 16.25 -8.52 -12.62
CA ARG A 78 15.83 -9.12 -11.34
C ARG A 78 15.68 -10.64 -11.41
N ALA A 79 15.37 -11.21 -12.58
CA ALA A 79 15.09 -12.64 -12.70
C ALA A 79 16.29 -13.53 -12.34
N GLY A 80 17.52 -13.07 -12.58
CA GLY A 80 18.74 -13.80 -12.26
C GLY A 80 19.39 -13.46 -10.91
N SER A 81 18.71 -12.76 -9.99
CA SER A 81 19.32 -12.37 -8.70
C SER A 81 19.04 -13.39 -7.60
N LEU A 82 19.78 -13.30 -6.49
CA LEU A 82 19.46 -14.08 -5.29
C LEU A 82 18.02 -13.82 -4.86
N LEU A 83 17.60 -12.55 -4.81
CA LEU A 83 16.26 -12.15 -4.42
C LEU A 83 15.17 -12.89 -5.19
N SER A 84 15.29 -13.12 -6.51
CA SER A 84 14.26 -13.86 -7.27
C SER A 84 14.18 -15.34 -6.90
N VAL A 85 15.28 -15.93 -6.46
CA VAL A 85 15.33 -17.33 -6.02
C VAL A 85 14.63 -17.48 -4.66
N ILE A 86 14.92 -16.56 -3.73
CA ILE A 86 14.45 -16.61 -2.34
C ILE A 86 13.01 -16.12 -2.18
N ASP A 87 12.60 -15.13 -2.96
CA ASP A 87 11.36 -14.41 -2.72
C ASP A 87 10.14 -15.31 -2.94
N ARG A 88 9.50 -15.65 -1.82
CA ARG A 88 8.18 -16.30 -1.76
C ARG A 88 7.17 -15.42 -1.04
N THR A 89 7.47 -14.14 -0.86
CA THR A 89 6.53 -13.21 -0.20
C THR A 89 5.29 -13.02 -1.07
N VAL A 90 4.14 -12.82 -0.42
CA VAL A 90 2.86 -12.61 -1.12
C VAL A 90 2.42 -11.14 -1.08
N THR A 91 3.14 -10.30 -0.35
CA THR A 91 2.90 -8.86 -0.27
C THR A 91 4.10 -8.06 -0.77
N SER A 92 3.82 -6.90 -1.37
CA SER A 92 4.89 -5.98 -1.78
C SER A 92 5.70 -5.44 -0.60
N ALA A 93 5.10 -5.34 0.59
CA ALA A 93 5.78 -4.91 1.81
C ALA A 93 6.75 -5.97 2.33
N GLY A 94 6.34 -7.25 2.32
CA GLY A 94 7.21 -8.39 2.61
C GLY A 94 8.39 -8.47 1.65
N ALA A 95 8.15 -8.35 0.33
CA ALA A 95 9.21 -8.34 -0.68
C ALA A 95 10.24 -7.23 -0.47
N ARG A 96 9.78 -6.01 -0.13
CA ARG A 96 10.67 -4.89 0.21
C ARG A 96 11.47 -5.14 1.49
N LEU A 97 10.85 -5.78 2.48
CA LEU A 97 11.53 -6.15 3.72
C LEU A 97 12.60 -7.22 3.47
N LEU A 98 12.31 -8.25 2.66
CA LEU A 98 13.26 -9.27 2.24
C LEU A 98 14.48 -8.63 1.57
N ALA A 99 14.25 -7.79 0.55
CA ALA A 99 15.32 -7.09 -0.15
C ALA A 99 16.20 -6.26 0.79
N ARG A 100 15.59 -5.55 1.76
CA ARG A 100 16.34 -4.79 2.77
C ARG A 100 17.19 -5.70 3.66
N GLN A 101 16.65 -6.84 4.10
CA GLN A 101 17.37 -7.75 5.00
C GLN A 101 18.47 -8.53 4.29
N LEU A 102 18.33 -8.86 3.01
CA LEU A 102 19.40 -9.45 2.21
C LEU A 102 20.57 -8.48 1.99
N ALA A 103 20.28 -7.18 1.87
CA ALA A 103 21.32 -6.16 1.72
C ALA A 103 22.02 -5.81 3.04
N ALA A 104 21.44 -6.18 4.18
CA ALA A 104 21.98 -5.89 5.51
C ALA A 104 21.69 -7.06 6.47
N PRO A 105 22.43 -8.19 6.34
CA PRO A 105 22.28 -9.36 7.20
C PRO A 105 22.51 -9.01 8.68
N LEU A 106 21.79 -9.64 9.60
CA LEU A 106 21.95 -9.39 11.04
C LEU A 106 23.28 -9.94 11.57
N THR A 107 23.83 -9.28 12.59
CA THR A 107 25.02 -9.78 13.35
C THR A 107 24.65 -10.40 14.70
N SER A 108 23.48 -10.08 15.26
CA SER A 108 23.07 -10.56 16.59
C SER A 108 22.54 -12.01 16.55
N PRO A 109 23.21 -12.97 17.21
CA PRO A 109 22.76 -14.37 17.24
C PRO A 109 21.36 -14.53 17.81
N GLN A 110 20.99 -13.73 18.82
CA GLN A 110 19.67 -13.79 19.45
C GLN A 110 18.57 -13.33 18.48
N GLN A 111 18.84 -12.33 17.63
CA GLN A 111 17.89 -11.89 16.62
C GLN A 111 17.77 -12.89 15.47
N ILE A 112 18.88 -13.54 15.08
CA ILE A 112 18.88 -14.59 14.06
C ILE A 112 18.08 -15.80 14.57
N GLU A 113 18.38 -16.31 15.76
CA GLU A 113 17.64 -17.44 16.36
C GLU A 113 16.15 -17.12 16.52
N ARG A 114 15.82 -15.88 16.92
CA ARG A 114 14.42 -15.46 16.98
C ARG A 114 13.71 -15.59 15.62
N ARG A 115 14.38 -15.32 14.50
CA ARG A 115 13.82 -15.49 13.15
C ARG A 115 13.77 -16.96 12.75
N LEU A 116 14.85 -17.71 13.01
CA LEU A 116 14.93 -19.15 12.74
C LEU A 116 13.79 -19.89 13.46
N ALA A 117 13.55 -19.61 14.73
CA ALA A 117 12.43 -20.18 15.49
C ALA A 117 11.05 -19.90 14.85
N MET A 118 10.84 -18.71 14.24
CA MET A 118 9.61 -18.41 13.52
C MET A 118 9.47 -19.25 12.25
N VAL A 119 10.56 -19.36 11.47
CA VAL A 119 10.59 -20.16 10.24
C VAL A 119 10.39 -21.64 10.56
N ARG A 120 11.15 -22.18 11.52
CA ARG A 120 11.07 -23.56 12.02
C ARG A 120 9.64 -23.92 12.42
N PHE A 121 8.97 -23.05 13.19
CA PHE A 121 7.58 -23.24 13.56
C PHE A 121 6.64 -23.30 12.33
N LEU A 122 6.78 -22.38 11.37
CA LEU A 122 5.93 -22.35 10.18
C LEU A 122 6.24 -23.47 9.17
N VAL A 123 7.46 -24.01 9.15
CA VAL A 123 7.80 -25.23 8.40
C VAL A 123 7.06 -26.42 9.01
N ALA A 124 7.13 -26.58 10.34
CA ALA A 124 6.48 -27.65 11.08
C ALA A 124 4.94 -27.57 11.12
N ASN A 125 4.36 -26.40 10.82
CA ASN A 125 2.90 -26.19 10.82
C ASN A 125 2.39 -25.69 9.45
N PRO A 126 2.32 -26.56 8.41
CA PRO A 126 1.94 -26.17 7.04
C PRO A 126 0.58 -25.48 6.94
N GLN A 127 -0.42 -25.92 7.72
CA GLN A 127 -1.76 -25.34 7.70
C GLN A 127 -1.77 -23.90 8.23
N ILE A 128 -0.97 -23.61 9.26
CA ILE A 128 -0.82 -22.23 9.78
C ILE A 128 -0.09 -21.38 8.74
N ARG A 129 0.99 -21.91 8.14
CA ARG A 129 1.75 -21.24 7.09
C ARG A 129 0.86 -20.87 5.89
N SER A 130 0.10 -21.81 5.34
CA SER A 130 -0.80 -21.56 4.20
C SER A 130 -1.88 -20.54 4.56
N SER A 131 -2.53 -20.72 5.72
CA SER A 131 -3.58 -19.81 6.19
C SER A 131 -3.07 -18.38 6.40
N CYS A 132 -1.85 -18.19 6.93
CA CYS A 132 -1.25 -16.86 7.05
C CYS A 132 -0.97 -16.26 5.67
N ARG A 133 -0.36 -17.01 4.76
CA ARG A 133 -0.04 -16.55 3.40
C ARG A 133 -1.29 -16.17 2.62
N GLU A 134 -2.35 -16.96 2.65
CA GLU A 134 -3.61 -16.63 1.99
C GLU A 134 -4.25 -15.35 2.56
N GLY A 135 -4.21 -15.17 3.88
CA GLY A 135 -4.71 -13.96 4.53
C GLY A 135 -3.94 -12.71 4.14
N LEU A 136 -2.61 -12.82 4.07
CA LEU A 136 -1.69 -11.72 3.74
C LEU A 136 -1.70 -11.39 2.24
N GLY A 137 -1.82 -12.37 1.35
CA GLY A 137 -1.69 -12.16 -0.10
C GLY A 137 -2.75 -11.22 -0.70
N ALA A 138 -3.89 -11.08 -0.03
CA ALA A 138 -4.94 -10.14 -0.42
C ALA A 138 -4.96 -8.86 0.45
N MET A 139 -3.95 -8.67 1.30
CA MET A 139 -3.83 -7.48 2.15
C MET A 139 -3.30 -6.28 1.33
N PRO A 140 -4.01 -5.15 1.33
CA PRO A 140 -3.55 -3.95 0.63
C PRO A 140 -2.38 -3.27 1.37
N ASP A 141 -1.64 -2.41 0.66
CA ASP A 141 -0.56 -1.61 1.24
C ASP A 141 -1.12 -0.42 2.03
N THR A 142 -1.49 -0.67 3.28
CA THR A 142 -2.12 0.31 4.18
C THR A 142 -1.21 1.51 4.49
N LEU A 143 0.11 1.29 4.56
CA LEU A 143 1.07 2.37 4.80
C LEU A 143 1.16 3.32 3.61
N ARG A 144 1.11 2.80 2.38
CA ARG A 144 1.05 3.62 1.17
C ARG A 144 -0.25 4.43 1.11
N ALA A 145 -1.39 3.81 1.43
CA ALA A 145 -2.68 4.51 1.52
C ALA A 145 -2.65 5.63 2.59
N CYS A 146 -2.12 5.34 3.77
CA CYS A 146 -1.94 6.33 4.84
C CYS A 146 -1.00 7.48 4.43
N GLY A 147 0.07 7.19 3.69
CA GLY A 147 0.96 8.20 3.14
C GLY A 147 0.23 9.14 2.16
N ARG A 148 -0.60 8.59 1.27
CA ARG A 148 -1.42 9.39 0.34
C ARG A 148 -2.45 10.27 1.05
N LEU A 149 -3.08 9.74 2.11
CA LEU A 149 -4.00 10.48 2.97
C LEU A 149 -3.29 11.67 3.64
N SER A 150 -2.09 11.46 4.22
CA SER A 150 -1.30 12.53 4.85
C SER A 150 -0.83 13.62 3.88
N LEU A 151 -0.78 13.31 2.59
CA LEU A 151 -0.44 14.23 1.50
C LEU A 151 -1.68 14.78 0.77
N GLY A 152 -2.90 14.45 1.24
CA GLY A 152 -4.19 14.79 0.63
C GLY A 152 -4.28 14.52 -0.88
N LYS A 153 -3.55 13.50 -1.35
CA LYS A 153 -3.61 12.96 -2.72
C LYS A 153 -4.30 11.59 -2.73
N SER A 154 -5.18 11.39 -1.75
CA SER A 154 -5.92 10.16 -1.53
C SER A 154 -7.16 10.08 -2.42
N SER A 155 -7.72 8.88 -2.45
CA SER A 155 -8.98 8.51 -3.09
C SER A 155 -9.84 7.74 -2.07
N PRO A 156 -11.15 7.58 -2.29
CA PRO A 156 -11.98 6.72 -1.43
C PRO A 156 -11.45 5.27 -1.35
N ARG A 157 -10.76 4.80 -2.39
CA ARG A 157 -10.10 3.50 -2.41
C ARG A 157 -8.95 3.37 -1.42
N ASP A 158 -8.28 4.48 -1.07
CA ASP A 158 -7.25 4.47 -0.03
C ASP A 158 -7.86 4.25 1.37
N LEU A 159 -9.06 4.80 1.63
CA LEU A 159 -9.82 4.53 2.86
C LEU A 159 -10.28 3.07 2.92
N ALA A 160 -10.76 2.51 1.81
CA ALA A 160 -11.10 1.08 1.71
C ALA A 160 -9.88 0.19 1.92
N ALA A 161 -8.73 0.54 1.35
CA ALA A 161 -7.48 -0.18 1.58
C ALA A 161 -7.13 -0.24 3.07
N VAL A 162 -7.33 0.84 3.82
CA VAL A 162 -7.10 0.84 5.28
C VAL A 162 -8.12 -0.05 6.00
N ARG A 163 -9.41 0.04 5.67
CA ARG A 163 -10.46 -0.85 6.21
C ARG A 163 -10.10 -2.32 6.00
N ASP A 164 -9.89 -2.70 4.74
CA ASP A 164 -9.64 -4.09 4.34
C ASP A 164 -8.32 -4.60 4.94
N GLY A 165 -7.31 -3.73 5.05
CA GLY A 165 -6.05 -4.08 5.69
C GLY A 165 -6.21 -4.36 7.19
N LEU A 166 -6.98 -3.54 7.92
CA LEU A 166 -7.25 -3.76 9.35
C LEU A 166 -8.03 -5.06 9.57
N GLU A 167 -9.10 -5.29 8.79
CA GLU A 167 -9.91 -6.51 8.87
C GLU A 167 -9.08 -7.78 8.60
N ARG A 168 -8.23 -7.74 7.57
CA ARG A 168 -7.34 -8.87 7.23
C ARG A 168 -6.26 -9.11 8.28
N ALA A 169 -5.64 -8.05 8.81
CA ALA A 169 -4.66 -8.18 9.88
C ALA A 169 -5.28 -8.86 11.11
N ALA A 170 -6.49 -8.45 11.49
CA ALA A 170 -7.23 -9.08 12.59
C ALA A 170 -7.51 -10.56 12.32
N ALA A 171 -7.95 -10.91 11.11
CA ALA A 171 -8.19 -12.31 10.73
C ALA A 171 -6.91 -13.16 10.80
N VAL A 172 -5.77 -12.63 10.35
CA VAL A 172 -4.48 -13.31 10.44
C VAL A 172 -4.03 -13.48 11.90
N ALA A 173 -4.29 -12.49 12.76
CA ALA A 173 -4.01 -12.59 14.20
C ALA A 173 -4.77 -13.75 14.86
N ILE A 174 -6.06 -13.92 14.53
CA ILE A 174 -6.89 -15.03 15.02
C ILE A 174 -6.29 -16.37 14.59
N ARG A 175 -5.89 -16.50 13.31
CA ARG A 175 -5.28 -17.72 12.77
C ARG A 175 -4.00 -18.10 13.51
N LEU A 176 -3.11 -17.14 13.78
CA LEU A 176 -1.89 -17.39 14.54
C LEU A 176 -2.19 -17.87 15.98
N ARG A 177 -3.17 -17.25 16.63
CA ARG A 177 -3.55 -17.55 18.02
C ARG A 177 -4.26 -18.90 18.20
N THR A 178 -4.54 -19.63 17.12
CA THR A 178 -5.01 -21.03 17.22
C THR A 178 -3.96 -21.96 17.82
N SER A 179 -2.68 -21.58 17.76
CA SER A 179 -1.59 -22.31 18.41
C SER A 179 -1.22 -21.70 19.77
N ASN A 180 -1.09 -22.56 20.78
CA ASN A 180 -0.65 -22.18 22.12
C ASN A 180 0.88 -22.14 22.28
N THR A 181 1.64 -22.54 21.26
CA THR A 181 3.09 -22.73 21.33
C THR A 181 3.84 -21.80 20.37
N LEU A 182 3.30 -20.61 20.12
CA LEU A 182 3.94 -19.63 19.23
C LEU A 182 5.31 -19.20 19.77
N PRO A 183 6.39 -19.24 18.97
CA PRO A 183 7.66 -18.66 19.35
C PRO A 183 7.53 -17.15 19.60
N PRO A 184 8.43 -16.53 20.40
CA PRO A 184 8.30 -15.13 20.81
C PRO A 184 8.14 -14.13 19.65
N GLY A 185 8.79 -14.39 18.50
CA GLY A 185 8.63 -13.61 17.29
C GLY A 185 7.20 -13.62 16.73
N LEU A 186 6.60 -14.80 16.58
CA LEU A 186 5.22 -14.95 16.09
C LEU A 186 4.19 -14.48 17.11
N SER A 187 4.42 -14.70 18.41
CA SER A 187 3.56 -14.18 19.48
C SER A 187 3.52 -12.64 19.47
N SER A 188 4.68 -12.00 19.29
CA SER A 188 4.73 -10.53 19.11
C SER A 188 4.01 -10.08 17.85
N ALA A 189 4.19 -10.75 16.72
CA ALA A 189 3.50 -10.41 15.47
C ALA A 189 1.97 -10.58 15.61
N ALA A 190 1.51 -11.67 16.22
CA ALA A 190 0.09 -11.90 16.49
C ALA A 190 -0.53 -10.81 17.37
N ARG A 191 0.20 -10.32 18.38
CA ARG A 191 -0.25 -9.21 19.24
C ARG A 191 -0.37 -7.90 18.47
N GLU A 192 0.64 -7.53 17.68
CA GLU A 192 0.58 -6.31 16.88
C GLU A 192 -0.52 -6.37 15.81
N LEU A 193 -0.75 -7.54 15.20
CA LEU A 193 -1.85 -7.76 14.26
C LEU A 193 -3.22 -7.70 14.95
N ALA A 194 -3.35 -8.25 16.17
CA ALA A 194 -4.59 -8.22 16.94
C ALA A 194 -5.01 -6.79 17.30
N ALA A 195 -4.05 -5.87 17.46
CA ALA A 195 -4.33 -4.46 17.69
C ALA A 195 -5.17 -3.81 16.57
N ALA A 196 -5.23 -4.42 15.37
CA ALA A 196 -6.11 -3.97 14.29
C ALA A 196 -7.61 -4.10 14.62
N ALA A 197 -7.98 -5.01 15.52
CA ALA A 197 -9.35 -5.24 15.97
C ALA A 197 -9.62 -4.69 17.39
N GLU A 198 -8.74 -3.85 17.92
CA GLU A 198 -8.84 -3.32 19.28
C GLU A 198 -8.88 -1.78 19.28
N GLY A 199 -9.49 -1.21 20.33
CA GLY A 199 -9.47 0.23 20.62
C GLY A 199 -9.84 1.12 19.43
N ALA A 200 -9.00 2.13 19.16
CA ALA A 200 -9.22 3.10 18.10
C ALA A 200 -9.20 2.47 16.69
N CYS A 201 -8.42 1.41 16.47
CA CYS A 201 -8.40 0.73 15.17
C CYS A 201 -9.74 0.06 14.86
N ALA A 202 -10.34 -0.61 15.84
CA ALA A 202 -11.68 -1.20 15.69
C ALA A 202 -12.74 -0.13 15.41
N ALA A 203 -12.69 0.99 16.11
CA ALA A 203 -13.61 2.11 15.90
C ALA A 203 -13.49 2.69 14.48
N VAL A 204 -12.25 2.92 14.01
CA VAL A 204 -11.99 3.41 12.65
C VAL A 204 -12.44 2.39 11.61
N ALA A 205 -12.09 1.11 11.75
CA ALA A 205 -12.51 0.06 10.82
C ALA A 205 -14.05 -0.02 10.74
N GLY A 206 -14.74 0.01 11.87
CA GLY A 206 -16.20 0.03 11.92
C GLY A 206 -16.83 1.26 11.27
N SER A 207 -16.24 2.45 11.48
CA SER A 207 -16.70 3.68 10.79
C SER A 207 -16.48 3.60 9.30
N LEU A 208 -15.31 3.15 8.83
CA LEU A 208 -15.04 2.95 7.40
C LEU A 208 -15.97 1.92 6.76
N HIS A 209 -16.28 0.84 7.48
CA HIS A 209 -17.19 -0.19 7.02
C HIS A 209 -18.61 0.35 6.81
N ARG A 210 -19.12 1.17 7.75
CA ARG A 210 -20.44 1.80 7.61
C ARG A 210 -20.48 2.96 6.63
N ALA A 211 -19.36 3.68 6.47
CA ALA A 211 -19.32 4.91 5.70
C ALA A 211 -19.08 4.70 4.22
N LEU A 212 -18.31 3.69 3.82
CA LEU A 212 -17.90 3.50 2.43
C LEU A 212 -18.94 2.68 1.66
N ALA A 213 -19.29 3.16 0.47
CA ALA A 213 -20.10 2.40 -0.49
C ALA A 213 -19.37 1.13 -0.98
N ILE A 214 -20.13 0.19 -1.55
CA ILE A 214 -19.58 -1.06 -2.11
C ILE A 214 -18.68 -0.75 -3.32
N GLU A 215 -19.17 0.11 -4.21
CA GLU A 215 -18.40 0.56 -5.38
C GLU A 215 -17.81 1.94 -5.13
N LEU A 216 -16.49 2.05 -5.28
CA LEU A 216 -15.77 3.28 -4.97
C LEU A 216 -15.18 3.91 -6.24
N PRO A 217 -15.47 5.21 -6.48
CA PRO A 217 -14.90 5.95 -7.59
C PRO A 217 -13.38 6.06 -7.49
N ALA A 218 -12.74 6.37 -8.61
CA ALA A 218 -11.29 6.50 -8.66
C ALA A 218 -10.81 7.80 -8.01
N THR A 219 -11.67 8.83 -8.01
CA THR A 219 -11.34 10.17 -7.53
C THR A 219 -12.35 10.66 -6.51
N ILE A 220 -11.94 11.56 -5.60
CA ILE A 220 -12.84 12.20 -4.62
C ILE A 220 -13.83 13.15 -5.32
N LYS A 221 -13.51 13.61 -6.54
CA LYS A 221 -14.38 14.52 -7.31
C LYS A 221 -15.63 13.84 -7.85
N GLU A 222 -15.57 12.52 -8.02
CA GLU A 222 -16.70 11.71 -8.42
C GLU A 222 -17.52 11.37 -7.17
N PRO A 223 -18.83 11.72 -7.14
CA PRO A 223 -19.66 11.46 -5.98
C PRO A 223 -20.01 9.97 -5.84
N GLY A 224 -20.59 9.61 -4.71
CA GLY A 224 -21.19 8.27 -4.50
C GLY A 224 -20.31 7.28 -3.75
N PHE A 225 -19.26 7.75 -3.08
CA PHE A 225 -18.38 6.88 -2.28
C PHE A 225 -18.84 6.70 -0.83
N VAL A 226 -19.82 7.49 -0.37
CA VAL A 226 -20.41 7.38 0.97
C VAL A 226 -21.70 6.54 0.91
N ALA A 227 -21.83 5.56 1.79
CA ALA A 227 -22.99 4.69 1.89
C ALA A 227 -24.25 5.46 2.36
N ASP A 228 -25.42 5.03 1.88
CA ASP A 228 -26.70 5.59 2.30
C ASP A 228 -26.93 5.36 3.80
N GLY A 229 -27.49 6.36 4.48
CA GLY A 229 -27.80 6.26 5.91
C GLY A 229 -26.61 6.51 6.83
N TYR A 230 -25.40 6.73 6.30
CA TYR A 230 -24.23 7.09 7.12
C TYR A 230 -24.33 8.52 7.67
N ALA A 231 -24.76 9.46 6.83
CA ALA A 231 -24.81 10.88 7.18
C ALA A 231 -26.13 11.51 6.75
N THR A 232 -26.97 11.87 7.72
CA THR A 232 -28.32 12.45 7.47
C THR A 232 -28.28 13.65 6.54
N ARG A 233 -27.30 14.56 6.72
CA ARG A 233 -27.13 15.75 5.86
C ARG A 233 -26.86 15.38 4.40
N LEU A 234 -26.10 14.32 4.16
CA LEU A 234 -25.84 13.83 2.81
C LEU A 234 -27.10 13.21 2.22
N ASP A 235 -27.81 12.39 2.99
CA ASP A 235 -29.04 11.76 2.55
C ASP A 235 -30.13 12.80 2.20
N ASP A 236 -30.25 13.87 3.00
CA ASP A 236 -31.13 15.01 2.73
C ASP A 236 -30.77 15.71 1.41
N ALA A 237 -29.47 15.97 1.18
CA ALA A 237 -28.99 16.58 -0.05
C ALA A 237 -29.21 15.69 -1.27
N ARG A 238 -28.98 14.37 -1.15
CA ARG A 238 -29.26 13.39 -2.20
C ARG A 238 -30.75 13.35 -2.55
N ARG A 239 -31.64 13.37 -1.55
CA ARG A 239 -33.09 13.46 -1.76
C ARG A 239 -33.50 14.75 -2.48
N ALA A 240 -32.93 15.88 -2.11
CA ALA A 240 -33.20 17.15 -2.78
C ALA A 240 -32.75 17.13 -4.25
N ALA A 241 -31.56 16.58 -4.53
CA ALA A 241 -31.04 16.45 -5.89
C ALA A 241 -31.90 15.49 -6.73
N ALA A 242 -32.33 14.35 -6.17
CA ALA A 242 -33.21 13.40 -6.84
C ALA A 242 -34.55 14.05 -7.22
N ARG A 243 -35.19 14.77 -6.30
CA ARG A 243 -36.45 15.50 -6.57
C ARG A 243 -36.30 16.55 -7.66
N ALA A 244 -35.21 17.31 -7.66
CA ALA A 244 -34.96 18.31 -8.70
C ALA A 244 -34.77 17.65 -10.07
N LYS A 245 -34.09 16.50 -10.12
CA LYS A 245 -33.92 15.70 -11.35
C LYS A 245 -35.24 15.12 -11.86
N GLU A 246 -36.06 14.53 -10.98
CA GLU A 246 -37.41 14.07 -11.30
C GLU A 246 -38.27 15.21 -11.87
N GLY A 247 -38.18 16.41 -11.28
CA GLY A 247 -38.85 17.61 -11.78
C GLY A 247 -38.44 17.99 -13.21
N ILE A 248 -37.16 17.81 -13.58
CA ILE A 248 -36.67 18.03 -14.95
C ILE A 248 -37.23 16.97 -15.92
N GLU A 249 -37.29 15.71 -15.49
CA GLU A 249 -37.84 14.61 -16.30
C GLU A 249 -39.35 14.80 -16.54
N GLU A 250 -40.09 15.20 -15.51
CA GLU A 250 -41.49 15.58 -15.65
C GLU A 250 -41.68 16.79 -16.58
N LEU A 251 -40.81 17.79 -16.48
CA LEU A 251 -40.86 18.99 -17.32
C LEU A 251 -40.63 18.63 -18.80
N GLN A 252 -39.70 17.70 -19.08
CA GLN A 252 -39.51 17.17 -20.43
C GLN A 252 -40.80 16.54 -20.96
N GLY A 253 -41.46 15.69 -20.16
CA GLY A 253 -42.74 15.07 -20.53
C GLY A 253 -43.82 16.09 -20.84
N ARG A 254 -43.94 17.14 -20.01
CA ARG A 254 -44.89 18.25 -20.23
C ARG A 254 -44.59 19.00 -21.52
N TYR A 255 -43.33 19.30 -21.82
CA TYR A 255 -42.96 19.99 -23.06
C TYR A 255 -43.22 19.15 -24.31
N VAL A 256 -42.98 17.84 -24.27
CA VAL A 256 -43.34 16.94 -25.36
C VAL A 256 -44.87 16.96 -25.60
N ALA A 257 -45.67 16.91 -24.54
CA ALA A 257 -47.13 16.94 -24.64
C ALA A 257 -47.67 18.28 -25.16
N GLN A 258 -47.08 19.41 -24.72
CA GLN A 258 -47.51 20.76 -25.12
C GLN A 258 -47.15 21.11 -26.57
N THR A 259 -45.96 20.69 -27.02
CA THR A 259 -45.44 21.10 -28.34
C THR A 259 -45.69 20.06 -29.43
N GLY A 260 -46.07 18.83 -29.05
CA GLY A 260 -46.22 17.69 -29.97
C GLY A 260 -44.89 17.13 -30.49
N VAL A 261 -43.74 17.69 -30.08
CA VAL A 261 -42.41 17.32 -30.56
C VAL A 261 -41.87 16.13 -29.76
N LYS A 262 -42.08 14.89 -30.25
CA LYS A 262 -41.62 13.65 -29.57
C LYS A 262 -40.10 13.53 -29.42
N SER A 263 -39.36 14.20 -30.30
CA SER A 263 -37.89 14.21 -30.35
C SER A 263 -37.25 15.16 -29.32
N LEU A 264 -38.06 15.96 -28.62
CA LEU A 264 -37.59 16.91 -27.61
C LEU A 264 -36.91 16.18 -26.46
N ARG A 265 -35.70 16.64 -26.12
CA ARG A 265 -34.92 16.14 -24.99
C ARG A 265 -34.33 17.29 -24.20
N ILE A 266 -34.36 17.19 -22.87
CA ILE A 266 -33.62 18.09 -22.00
C ILE A 266 -32.24 17.47 -21.78
N ARG A 267 -31.19 18.22 -22.10
CA ARG A 267 -29.79 17.77 -21.96
C ARG A 267 -28.97 18.83 -21.24
N VAL A 268 -27.84 18.40 -20.68
CA VAL A 268 -26.85 19.28 -20.06
C VAL A 268 -25.62 19.36 -20.95
N ASN A 269 -25.10 20.57 -21.12
CA ASN A 269 -23.82 20.83 -21.77
C ASN A 269 -22.94 21.68 -20.85
N THR A 270 -21.64 21.43 -20.83
CA THR A 270 -20.68 22.13 -19.96
C THR A 270 -20.66 23.65 -20.14
N LEU A 271 -20.94 24.17 -21.33
CA LEU A 271 -20.93 25.61 -21.63
C LEU A 271 -22.30 26.26 -21.50
N VAL A 272 -23.37 25.54 -21.88
CA VAL A 272 -24.73 26.11 -22.02
C VAL A 272 -25.64 25.73 -20.84
N GLY A 273 -25.22 24.77 -20.01
CA GLY A 273 -26.01 24.22 -18.93
C GLY A 273 -27.16 23.34 -19.42
N TYR A 274 -28.18 23.18 -18.58
CA TYR A 274 -29.42 22.51 -18.93
C TYR A 274 -30.17 23.30 -20.01
N HIS A 275 -30.55 22.61 -21.08
CA HIS A 275 -31.27 23.19 -22.19
C HIS A 275 -32.21 22.17 -22.84
N VAL A 276 -33.24 22.68 -23.49
CA VAL A 276 -34.14 21.91 -24.35
C VAL A 276 -33.51 21.80 -25.73
N GLU A 277 -33.29 20.58 -26.20
CA GLU A 277 -32.76 20.27 -27.52
C GLU A 277 -33.87 19.71 -28.42
N VAL A 278 -34.06 20.32 -29.59
CA VAL A 278 -34.98 19.85 -30.65
C VAL A 278 -34.27 19.83 -32.01
N PRO A 279 -34.72 19.02 -32.98
CA PRO A 279 -34.24 19.08 -34.36
C PRO A 279 -34.46 20.47 -34.97
N ALA A 280 -33.51 20.98 -35.74
CA ALA A 280 -33.58 22.33 -36.32
C ALA A 280 -34.86 22.56 -37.15
N ALA A 281 -35.36 21.53 -37.84
CA ALA A 281 -36.60 21.58 -38.61
C ALA A 281 -37.87 21.81 -37.74
N GLN A 282 -37.81 21.43 -36.47
CA GLN A 282 -38.94 21.52 -35.53
C GLN A 282 -38.83 22.70 -34.56
N ALA A 283 -37.78 23.53 -34.69
CA ALA A 283 -37.53 24.70 -33.84
C ALA A 283 -38.69 25.70 -33.83
N LYS A 284 -39.39 25.87 -34.97
CA LYS A 284 -40.56 26.77 -35.08
C LYS A 284 -41.81 26.26 -34.35
N ALA A 285 -41.88 24.98 -34.00
CA ALA A 285 -43.04 24.36 -33.37
C ALA A 285 -43.11 24.54 -31.84
N LEU A 286 -42.04 25.05 -31.21
CA LEU A 286 -41.96 25.24 -29.76
C LEU A 286 -42.84 26.39 -29.22
N GLY A 287 -43.18 27.36 -30.07
CA GLY A 287 -44.06 28.48 -29.69
C GLY A 287 -43.43 29.48 -28.70
N GLU A 288 -44.28 30.22 -28.00
CA GLU A 288 -43.87 31.22 -26.99
C GLU A 288 -43.43 30.56 -25.67
N GLY A 289 -42.43 31.15 -25.00
CA GLY A 289 -41.90 30.66 -23.71
C GLY A 289 -40.58 29.89 -23.79
N PHE A 290 -40.07 29.64 -25.01
CA PHE A 290 -38.75 29.07 -25.26
C PHE A 290 -37.80 30.14 -25.79
N THR A 291 -36.76 30.48 -25.04
CA THR A 291 -35.74 31.45 -25.46
C THR A 291 -34.58 30.73 -26.15
N LEU A 292 -34.30 31.09 -27.41
CA LEU A 292 -33.20 30.51 -28.17
C LEU A 292 -31.85 30.83 -27.51
N ARG A 293 -31.09 29.80 -27.13
CA ARG A 293 -29.70 29.94 -26.63
C ARG A 293 -28.67 29.73 -27.72
N GLN A 294 -28.85 28.72 -28.56
CA GLN A 294 -27.85 28.37 -29.57
C GLN A 294 -28.49 27.57 -30.72
N GLY A 295 -28.20 27.96 -31.96
CA GLY A 295 -28.50 27.16 -33.16
C GLY A 295 -27.30 26.33 -33.58
N LEU A 296 -27.50 25.04 -33.84
CA LEU A 296 -26.52 24.13 -34.45
C LEU A 296 -27.06 23.63 -35.80
N ALA A 297 -26.19 23.02 -36.61
CA ALA A 297 -26.57 22.55 -37.94
C ALA A 297 -27.68 21.47 -37.92
N SER A 298 -27.72 20.62 -36.88
CA SER A 298 -28.70 19.52 -36.76
C SER A 298 -29.75 19.75 -35.65
N SER A 299 -29.43 20.54 -34.62
CA SER A 299 -30.32 20.78 -33.48
C SER A 299 -30.35 22.25 -33.06
N THR A 300 -31.38 22.64 -32.32
CA THR A 300 -31.53 24.00 -31.80
C THR A 300 -31.80 23.89 -30.30
N ARG A 301 -31.08 24.73 -29.52
CA ARG A 301 -31.07 24.72 -28.06
C ARG A 301 -31.86 25.90 -27.51
N PHE A 302 -32.79 25.62 -26.60
CA PHE A 302 -33.64 26.61 -25.96
C PHE A 302 -33.53 26.54 -24.43
N SER A 303 -33.71 27.66 -23.75
CA SER A 303 -33.91 27.74 -22.31
C SER A 303 -35.35 28.15 -21.99
N THR A 304 -35.79 27.87 -20.77
CA THR A 304 -37.09 28.30 -20.25
C THR A 304 -36.92 28.67 -18.79
N THR A 305 -37.72 29.61 -18.29
CA THR A 305 -37.66 30.05 -16.89
C THR A 305 -37.86 28.89 -15.89
N LYS A 306 -38.75 27.95 -16.23
CA LYS A 306 -39.01 26.75 -15.41
C LYS A 306 -37.83 25.77 -15.41
N LEU A 307 -37.21 25.54 -16.57
CA LEU A 307 -36.02 24.68 -16.65
C LEU A 307 -34.83 25.32 -15.93
N ASP A 308 -34.61 26.62 -16.12
CA ASP A 308 -33.51 27.34 -15.47
C ASP A 308 -33.69 27.30 -13.94
N ALA A 309 -34.90 27.47 -13.41
CA ALA A 309 -35.16 27.37 -11.97
C ALA A 309 -34.87 25.96 -11.40
N LEU A 310 -35.32 24.89 -12.09
CA LEU A 310 -35.02 23.51 -11.68
C LEU A 310 -33.52 23.16 -11.81
N ALA A 311 -32.85 23.69 -12.85
CA ALA A 311 -31.43 23.51 -13.05
C ALA A 311 -30.62 24.13 -11.91
N VAL A 312 -30.96 25.35 -11.48
CA VAL A 312 -30.35 26.01 -10.32
C VAL A 312 -30.56 25.18 -9.05
N GLN A 313 -31.79 24.71 -8.80
CA GLN A 313 -32.09 23.85 -7.64
C GLN A 313 -31.28 22.56 -7.66
N LEU A 314 -31.15 21.92 -8.81
CA LEU A 314 -30.36 20.69 -8.97
C LEU A 314 -28.87 20.95 -8.77
N GLU A 315 -28.33 22.05 -9.30
CA GLU A 315 -26.93 22.44 -9.14
C GLU A 315 -26.60 22.74 -7.67
N GLU A 316 -27.44 23.51 -6.98
CA GLU A 316 -27.29 23.77 -5.56
C GLU A 316 -27.35 22.48 -4.73
N ALA A 317 -28.32 21.59 -5.02
CA ALA A 317 -28.43 20.31 -4.31
C ALA A 317 -27.22 19.41 -4.58
N SER A 318 -26.73 19.37 -5.82
CA SER A 318 -25.53 18.59 -6.21
C SER A 318 -24.27 19.13 -5.53
N SER A 319 -24.14 20.46 -5.42
CA SER A 319 -23.05 21.11 -4.69
C SER A 319 -23.09 20.77 -3.20
N ARG A 320 -24.29 20.76 -2.59
CA ARG A 320 -24.48 20.32 -1.20
C ARG A 320 -24.10 18.86 -0.99
N VAL A 321 -24.45 17.96 -1.93
CA VAL A 321 -24.02 16.55 -1.91
C VAL A 321 -22.50 16.46 -1.92
N ALA A 322 -21.83 17.12 -2.87
CA ALA A 322 -20.38 17.08 -2.99
C ALA A 322 -19.67 17.63 -1.72
N SER A 323 -20.18 18.73 -1.16
CA SER A 323 -19.65 19.31 0.08
C SER A 323 -19.84 18.38 1.29
N ALA A 324 -21.01 17.75 1.41
CA ALA A 324 -21.29 16.80 2.48
C ALA A 324 -20.42 15.53 2.39
N GLU A 325 -20.25 14.96 1.18
CA GLU A 325 -19.35 13.82 0.96
C GLU A 325 -17.89 14.19 1.25
N GLN A 326 -17.45 15.37 0.84
CA GLN A 326 -16.10 15.86 1.13
C GLN A 326 -15.87 16.01 2.63
N ALA A 327 -16.87 16.48 3.38
CA ALA A 327 -16.78 16.58 4.84
C ALA A 327 -16.61 15.19 5.50
N VAL A 328 -17.41 14.21 5.07
CA VAL A 328 -17.29 12.81 5.54
C VAL A 328 -15.91 12.24 5.20
N PHE A 329 -15.42 12.46 3.98
CA PHE A 329 -14.09 12.00 3.57
C PHE A 329 -12.98 12.58 4.46
N THR A 330 -13.04 13.89 4.73
CA THR A 330 -12.07 14.57 5.58
C THR A 330 -12.09 14.03 7.01
N GLU A 331 -13.29 13.82 7.58
CA GLU A 331 -13.47 13.22 8.91
C GLU A 331 -12.82 11.82 9.00
N LEU A 332 -13.16 10.94 8.05
CA LEU A 332 -12.60 9.58 8.00
C LEU A 332 -11.09 9.58 7.80
N SER A 333 -10.58 10.49 6.96
CA SER A 333 -9.15 10.64 6.72
C SER A 333 -8.41 11.05 8.00
N HIS A 334 -8.94 12.00 8.77
CA HIS A 334 -8.38 12.38 10.05
C HIS A 334 -8.43 11.24 11.08
N ALA A 335 -9.52 10.47 11.12
CA ALA A 335 -9.64 9.31 12.00
C ALA A 335 -8.58 8.24 11.67
N VAL A 336 -8.34 7.97 10.38
CA VAL A 336 -7.28 7.06 9.91
C VAL A 336 -5.89 7.58 10.28
N LEU A 337 -5.62 8.87 10.08
CA LEU A 337 -4.33 9.46 10.45
C LEU A 337 -4.11 9.40 11.97
N GLY A 338 -5.16 9.58 12.77
CA GLY A 338 -5.11 9.44 14.23
C GLY A 338 -4.64 8.07 14.72
N ILE A 339 -4.81 6.99 13.94
CA ILE A 339 -4.34 5.64 14.29
C ILE A 339 -3.05 5.23 13.55
N ARG A 340 -2.37 6.17 12.88
CA ARG A 340 -1.21 5.90 12.01
C ARG A 340 -0.11 5.08 12.67
N GLU A 341 0.21 5.34 13.94
CA GLU A 341 1.26 4.61 14.64
C GLU A 341 0.92 3.13 14.81
N THR A 342 -0.31 2.83 15.26
CA THR A 342 -0.78 1.44 15.38
C THR A 342 -0.90 0.78 14.02
N LEU A 343 -1.43 1.48 13.02
CA LEU A 343 -1.50 0.99 11.63
C LEU A 343 -0.11 0.65 11.08
N SER A 344 0.90 1.45 11.41
CA SER A 344 2.29 1.21 11.05
C SER A 344 2.86 -0.03 11.73
N ARG A 345 2.59 -0.25 13.02
CA ARG A 345 3.00 -1.49 13.71
C ARG A 345 2.34 -2.72 13.11
N VAL A 346 1.04 -2.66 12.83
CA VAL A 346 0.27 -3.72 12.15
C VAL A 346 0.88 -4.05 10.78
N ALA A 347 1.18 -3.03 9.97
CA ALA A 347 1.75 -3.22 8.64
C ALA A 347 3.16 -3.81 8.69
N HIS A 348 4.02 -3.35 9.62
CA HIS A 348 5.35 -3.93 9.81
C HIS A 348 5.28 -5.38 10.32
N ALA A 349 4.38 -5.70 11.24
CA ALA A 349 4.15 -7.06 11.70
C ALA A 349 3.65 -7.97 10.57
N SER A 350 2.75 -7.46 9.71
CA SER A 350 2.26 -8.16 8.52
C SER A 350 3.39 -8.46 7.53
N ALA A 351 4.24 -7.47 7.24
CA ALA A 351 5.39 -7.65 6.34
C ALA A 351 6.44 -8.61 6.92
N ALA A 352 6.69 -8.55 8.23
CA ALA A 352 7.59 -9.49 8.91
C ALA A 352 7.05 -10.92 8.92
N LEU A 353 5.73 -11.10 9.12
CA LEU A 353 5.07 -12.39 9.04
C LEU A 353 5.10 -12.96 7.62
N ASP A 354 4.80 -12.14 6.61
CA ASP A 354 4.89 -12.53 5.20
C ASP A 354 6.31 -12.99 4.84
N LEU A 355 7.32 -12.23 5.26
CA LEU A 355 8.72 -12.59 5.07
C LEU A 355 9.03 -13.98 5.65
N VAL A 356 8.76 -14.22 6.93
CA VAL A 356 9.10 -15.51 7.55
C VAL A 356 8.25 -16.66 6.99
N ALA A 357 7.00 -16.40 6.60
CA ALA A 357 6.16 -17.38 5.94
C ALA A 357 6.63 -17.68 4.51
N GLY A 358 7.24 -16.70 3.84
CA GLY A 358 7.98 -16.86 2.58
C GLY A 358 9.20 -17.75 2.75
N LEU A 359 10.05 -17.46 3.73
CA LEU A 359 11.24 -18.28 4.00
C LEU A 359 10.86 -19.71 4.41
N ALA A 360 9.83 -19.88 5.24
CA ALA A 360 9.31 -21.20 5.60
C ALA A 360 8.73 -21.95 4.40
N GLN A 361 8.12 -21.24 3.45
CA GLN A 361 7.63 -21.83 2.22
C GLN A 361 8.81 -22.28 1.32
N ALA A 362 9.84 -21.45 1.17
CA ALA A 362 11.05 -21.82 0.43
C ALA A 362 11.77 -23.04 1.06
N ALA A 363 11.87 -23.11 2.39
CA ALA A 363 12.42 -24.26 3.10
C ALA A 363 11.57 -25.53 2.87
N ALA A 364 10.24 -25.41 2.92
CA ALA A 364 9.32 -26.53 2.67
C ALA A 364 9.33 -27.04 1.23
N GLU A 365 9.77 -26.23 0.26
CA GLU A 365 10.01 -26.65 -1.13
C GLU A 365 11.28 -27.51 -1.29
N GLY A 366 11.98 -27.81 -0.19
CA GLY A 366 13.17 -28.67 -0.19
C GLY A 366 14.44 -27.96 -0.65
N LEU A 367 14.41 -26.63 -0.75
CA LEU A 367 15.55 -25.86 -1.23
C LEU A 367 16.68 -25.85 -0.20
N TRP A 368 16.37 -25.64 1.08
CA TRP A 368 17.36 -25.25 2.10
C TRP A 368 17.20 -25.95 3.45
N VAL A 369 18.27 -25.90 4.23
CA VAL A 369 18.37 -26.42 5.60
C VAL A 369 18.57 -25.29 6.59
N GLU A 370 18.19 -25.53 7.85
CA GLU A 370 18.42 -24.60 8.94
C GLU A 370 19.91 -24.60 9.34
N PRO A 371 20.58 -23.44 9.41
CA PRO A 371 21.98 -23.37 9.83
C PRO A 371 22.14 -23.50 11.35
N GLU A 372 23.28 -24.04 11.79
CA GLU A 372 23.70 -24.00 13.19
C GLU A 372 24.56 -22.76 13.44
N LEU A 373 24.25 -22.02 14.51
CA LEU A 373 25.04 -20.86 14.93
C LEU A 373 25.96 -21.27 16.07
N VAL A 374 27.26 -21.09 15.87
CA VAL A 374 28.30 -21.37 16.88
C VAL A 374 28.99 -20.09 17.32
N GLU A 375 29.55 -20.10 18.53
CA GLU A 375 30.45 -19.04 18.98
C GLU A 375 31.84 -19.26 18.38
N GLY A 376 32.37 -18.24 17.71
CA GLY A 376 33.74 -18.24 17.18
C GLY A 376 33.81 -18.17 15.65
N PRO A 377 35.03 -18.08 15.08
CA PRO A 377 35.26 -17.87 13.66
C PRO A 377 35.26 -19.19 12.89
N VAL A 378 34.13 -19.90 12.88
CA VAL A 378 33.95 -21.19 12.19
C VAL A 378 32.95 -21.05 11.06
N LEU A 379 33.27 -21.64 9.91
CA LEU A 379 32.36 -21.82 8.77
C LEU A 379 32.51 -23.27 8.30
N ASP A 380 31.47 -24.06 8.49
CA ASP A 380 31.38 -25.44 8.00
C ASP A 380 30.11 -25.55 7.14
N ILE A 381 30.32 -25.85 5.85
CA ILE A 381 29.27 -26.03 4.86
C ILE A 381 29.45 -27.43 4.30
N GLU A 382 28.44 -28.28 4.48
CA GLU A 382 28.38 -29.61 3.88
C GLU A 382 27.39 -29.59 2.71
N GLY A 383 27.82 -30.06 1.54
CA GLY A 383 26.99 -30.13 0.35
C GLY A 383 26.46 -28.77 -0.13
N GLY A 384 27.25 -27.70 0.04
CA GLY A 384 26.84 -26.34 -0.30
C GLY A 384 26.55 -26.17 -1.80
N ARG A 385 25.54 -25.35 -2.12
CA ARG A 385 25.07 -25.13 -3.50
C ARG A 385 24.87 -23.65 -3.76
N HIS A 386 25.24 -23.19 -4.95
CA HIS A 386 25.01 -21.79 -5.31
C HIS A 386 23.53 -21.59 -5.69
N PRO A 387 22.73 -20.83 -4.93
CA PRO A 387 21.27 -20.84 -5.07
C PRO A 387 20.78 -20.39 -6.46
N VAL A 388 21.42 -19.38 -7.05
CA VAL A 388 21.08 -18.90 -8.40
C VAL A 388 21.54 -19.87 -9.49
N ALA A 389 22.79 -20.35 -9.44
CA ALA A 389 23.32 -21.23 -10.45
C ALA A 389 22.66 -22.62 -10.43
N GLU A 390 22.29 -23.14 -9.26
CA GLU A 390 21.51 -24.37 -9.11
C GLU A 390 20.20 -24.27 -9.87
N ARG A 391 19.40 -23.23 -9.58
CA ARG A 391 18.13 -23.00 -10.28
C ARG A 391 18.29 -22.89 -11.80
N LEU A 392 19.29 -22.13 -12.27
CA LEU A 392 19.54 -21.95 -13.70
C LEU A 392 19.96 -23.26 -14.39
N LEU A 393 20.69 -24.13 -13.71
CA LEU A 393 21.04 -25.46 -14.24
C LEU A 393 19.83 -26.39 -14.24
N ASP A 394 19.01 -26.37 -13.19
CA ASP A 394 17.78 -27.17 -13.12
C ASP A 394 16.80 -26.80 -14.25
N GLU A 395 16.65 -25.50 -14.54
CA GLU A 395 15.86 -25.00 -15.69
C GLU A 395 16.40 -25.50 -17.05
N GLN A 396 17.68 -25.88 -17.12
CA GLN A 396 18.34 -26.48 -18.29
C GLN A 396 18.35 -28.01 -18.26
N GLY A 397 17.73 -28.65 -17.25
CA GLY A 397 17.74 -30.10 -17.07
C GLY A 397 19.11 -30.65 -16.64
N ARG A 398 19.94 -29.83 -15.98
CA ARG A 398 21.28 -30.20 -15.50
C ARG A 398 21.34 -30.10 -13.98
N SER A 399 22.08 -31.00 -13.33
CA SER A 399 22.30 -30.97 -11.89
C SER A 399 23.48 -30.06 -11.50
N PHE A 400 23.32 -29.28 -10.43
CA PHE A 400 24.43 -28.59 -9.77
C PHE A 400 25.26 -29.58 -8.93
N VAL A 401 26.59 -29.45 -8.95
CA VAL A 401 27.48 -30.28 -8.13
C VAL A 401 27.75 -29.58 -6.79
N PRO A 402 27.30 -30.14 -5.65
CA PRO A 402 27.50 -29.51 -4.35
C PRO A 402 28.97 -29.55 -3.91
N ASN A 403 29.39 -28.59 -3.10
CA ASN A 403 30.76 -28.48 -2.59
C ASN A 403 30.77 -28.17 -1.10
N ASP A 404 31.67 -28.83 -0.38
CA ASP A 404 31.93 -28.55 1.04
C ASP A 404 32.86 -27.33 1.20
N CYS A 405 32.73 -26.62 2.32
CA CYS A 405 33.66 -25.56 2.70
C CYS A 405 33.90 -25.59 4.20
N ARG A 406 35.17 -25.69 4.61
CA ARG A 406 35.58 -25.69 6.02
C ARG A 406 36.63 -24.62 6.26
N MET A 407 36.27 -23.60 7.01
CA MET A 407 37.16 -22.53 7.46
C MET A 407 37.04 -22.38 8.97
N GLY A 408 38.16 -22.14 9.64
CA GLY A 408 38.19 -22.12 11.10
C GLY A 408 39.52 -21.60 11.66
N GLU A 409 39.73 -21.79 12.96
CA GLU A 409 41.04 -21.55 13.57
C GLU A 409 42.10 -22.48 12.96
N GLY A 410 43.19 -21.89 12.44
CA GLY A 410 44.24 -22.60 11.69
C GLY A 410 44.04 -22.64 10.16
N ASN A 411 42.80 -22.55 9.65
CA ASN A 411 42.47 -22.66 8.22
C ASN A 411 41.63 -21.47 7.74
N ARG A 412 42.18 -20.25 7.85
CA ARG A 412 41.46 -18.99 7.52
C ARG A 412 41.64 -18.52 6.08
N ILE A 413 42.58 -19.09 5.33
CA ILE A 413 42.92 -18.69 3.97
C ILE A 413 42.95 -19.93 3.09
N TRP A 414 42.21 -19.88 1.98
CA TRP A 414 42.21 -20.92 0.95
C TRP A 414 42.90 -20.41 -0.31
N LEU A 415 43.86 -21.19 -0.85
CA LEU A 415 44.45 -20.93 -2.16
C LEU A 415 43.72 -21.78 -3.21
N LEU A 416 42.71 -21.19 -3.85
CA LEU A 416 41.90 -21.88 -4.85
C LEU A 416 42.54 -21.80 -6.24
N THR A 417 43.03 -22.93 -6.75
CA THR A 417 43.61 -23.06 -8.10
C THR A 417 42.74 -23.97 -8.98
N GLY A 418 42.91 -23.88 -10.30
CA GLY A 418 42.18 -24.71 -11.26
C GLY A 418 42.01 -24.04 -12.62
N PRO A 419 41.62 -24.79 -13.66
CA PRO A 419 41.48 -24.27 -15.02
C PRO A 419 40.36 -23.22 -15.13
N ASN A 420 40.34 -22.47 -16.24
CA ASN A 420 39.23 -21.58 -16.54
C ASN A 420 37.93 -22.37 -16.65
N MET A 421 36.81 -21.75 -16.24
CA MET A 421 35.47 -22.37 -16.22
C MET A 421 35.30 -23.55 -15.23
N ALA A 422 36.29 -23.83 -14.38
CA ALA A 422 36.19 -24.85 -13.32
C ALA A 422 35.27 -24.49 -12.13
N GLY A 423 34.44 -23.45 -12.25
CA GLY A 423 33.52 -23.05 -11.17
C GLY A 423 34.14 -22.30 -9.99
N LYS A 424 35.42 -21.92 -10.04
CA LYS A 424 36.12 -21.20 -8.94
C LYS A 424 35.35 -19.99 -8.40
N SER A 425 34.92 -19.09 -9.29
CA SER A 425 34.15 -17.90 -8.90
C SER A 425 32.75 -18.25 -8.38
N THR A 426 32.12 -19.30 -8.92
CA THR A 426 30.84 -19.80 -8.44
C THR A 426 30.97 -20.33 -7.02
N PHE A 427 32.04 -21.07 -6.71
CA PHE A 427 32.32 -21.54 -5.35
C PHE A 427 32.52 -20.37 -4.37
N LEU A 428 33.33 -19.37 -4.71
CA LEU A 428 33.55 -18.22 -3.82
C LEU A 428 32.25 -17.43 -3.56
N ARG A 429 31.41 -17.25 -4.59
CA ARG A 429 30.10 -16.60 -4.43
C ARG A 429 29.14 -17.46 -3.62
N GLN A 430 29.13 -18.77 -3.83
CA GLN A 430 28.34 -19.71 -3.05
C GLN A 430 28.66 -19.62 -1.56
N VAL A 431 29.94 -19.55 -1.19
CA VAL A 431 30.34 -19.51 0.23
C VAL A 431 29.95 -18.18 0.88
N ALA A 432 29.87 -17.09 0.09
CA ALA A 432 29.47 -15.77 0.57
C ALA A 432 27.95 -15.54 0.63
N LEU A 433 27.19 -16.28 -0.18
CA LEU A 433 25.72 -16.23 -0.26
C LEU A 433 25.09 -17.19 0.75
#